data_AF-A0A1Q5DVK2-F1
#
_entry.id   AF-A0A1Q5DVK2-F1
#
_cell.length_a   1.000
_cell.length_b   1.000
_cell.length_c   1.000
_cell.angle_alpha   90.00
_cell.angle_beta   90.00
_cell.angle_gamma   90.00
#
_symmetry.space_group_name_H-M   'P 1'
#
loop_
_entity.id
_entity.type
_entity.pdbx_description
1 polymer ?
#
loop_
_entity_poly.entity_id
_entity_poly.type
_entity_poly.pdbx_seq_one_letter_code
_entity_poly.pdbx_strand_id
1 'polypeptide(L)' 'APPGAPVLNLFGSEDPSFVITDEALAAIVEALPAGSHAEVVQGAGHIGLVEKPDEVNGLILRFLAGEL' A
#
# COMPACT_ATOMS: atom_id res chain seq x y z
N ALA A 1 -3.27 19.27 2.43
CA ALA A 1 -2.28 19.30 1.34
C ALA A 1 -1.91 17.86 1.03
N PRO A 2 -1.62 17.50 -0.23
CA PRO A 2 -1.06 16.18 -0.54
C PRO A 2 0.26 15.98 0.22
N PRO A 3 0.68 14.72 0.47
CA PRO A 3 1.94 14.41 1.13
C PRO A 3 3.12 15.13 0.45
N GLY A 4 4.04 15.68 1.26
CA GLY A 4 5.25 16.33 0.74
C GLY A 4 6.43 15.37 0.54
N ALA A 5 6.26 14.09 0.87
CA ALA A 5 7.28 13.04 0.82
C ALA A 5 6.67 11.76 0.22
N PRO A 6 7.50 10.83 -0.29
CA PRO A 6 7.03 9.55 -0.80
C PRO A 6 6.21 8.77 0.23
N VAL A 7 5.19 8.05 -0.23
CA VAL A 7 4.26 7.28 0.62
C VAL A 7 4.12 5.84 0.12
N LEU A 8 4.06 4.89 1.05
CA LEU A 8 3.61 3.52 0.79
C LEU A 8 2.12 3.39 1.18
N ASN A 9 1.27 3.04 0.22
CA ASN A 9 -0.13 2.69 0.47
C ASN A 9 -0.30 1.17 0.43
N LEU A 10 -0.94 0.61 1.45
CA LEU A 10 -1.17 -0.84 1.54
C LEU A 10 -2.67 -1.10 1.61
N PHE A 11 -3.15 -2.01 0.77
CA PHE A 11 -4.56 -2.42 0.72
C PHE A 11 -4.66 -3.94 0.90
N GLY A 12 -5.71 -4.41 1.58
CA GLY A 12 -6.02 -5.83 1.64
C GLY A 12 -6.88 -6.26 0.45
N SER A 13 -6.57 -7.39 -0.18
CA SER A 13 -7.36 -7.90 -1.31
C SER A 13 -8.79 -8.33 -0.93
N GLU A 14 -9.04 -8.58 0.35
CA GLU A 14 -10.32 -9.02 0.90
C GLU A 14 -10.99 -7.93 1.76
N ASP A 15 -10.51 -6.67 1.71
CA ASP A 15 -11.10 -5.57 2.48
C ASP A 15 -12.50 -5.21 1.95
N PRO A 16 -13.58 -5.48 2.72
CA PRO A 16 -14.93 -5.15 2.28
C PRO A 16 -15.24 -3.65 2.39
N SER A 17 -14.42 -2.89 3.12
CA SER A 17 -14.59 -1.46 3.34
C SER A 17 -14.00 -0.64 2.21
N PHE A 18 -12.97 -1.17 1.54
CA PHE A 18 -12.29 -0.49 0.45
C PHE A 18 -11.86 -1.48 -0.65
N VAL A 19 -12.74 -1.68 -1.63
CA VAL A 19 -12.44 -2.51 -2.79
C VAL A 19 -11.49 -1.77 -3.72
N ILE A 20 -10.21 -2.14 -3.67
CA ILE A 20 -9.18 -1.59 -4.54
C ILE A 20 -9.19 -2.28 -5.91
N THR A 21 -9.16 -1.50 -6.99
CA THR A 21 -8.96 -1.99 -8.35
C THR A 21 -7.58 -1.57 -8.86
N ASP A 22 -7.06 -2.28 -9.87
CA ASP A 22 -5.77 -1.91 -10.48
C ASP A 22 -5.78 -0.47 -11.03
N GLU A 23 -6.91 -0.03 -11.58
CA GLU A 23 -7.08 1.34 -12.07
C GLU A 23 -7.03 2.37 -10.93
N ALA A 24 -7.71 2.09 -9.82
CA ALA A 24 -7.67 2.97 -8.65
C ALA A 24 -6.27 3.01 -8.02
N LEU A 25 -5.58 1.87 -7.97
CA LEU A 25 -4.22 1.77 -7.46
C LEU A 25 -3.25 2.60 -8.31
N ALA A 26 -3.34 2.51 -9.64
CA ALA A 26 -2.54 3.30 -10.57
C ALA A 26 -2.79 4.80 -10.40
N ALA A 27 -4.06 5.21 -10.29
CA ALA A 27 -4.44 6.60 -10.07
C ALA A 27 -3.92 7.16 -8.72
N ILE A 28 -3.91 6.34 -7.67
CA ILE A 28 -3.34 6.71 -6.37
C ILE A 28 -1.84 6.98 -6.51
N VAL A 29 -1.10 6.07 -7.15
CA VAL A 29 0.35 6.21 -7.32
C VAL A 29 0.68 7.44 -8.18
N GLU A 30 -0.05 7.67 -9.27
CA GLU A 30 0.14 8.83 -10.15
C GLU A 30 -0.08 10.17 -9.42
N ALA A 31 -1.00 10.21 -8.45
CA ALA A 31 -1.32 11.41 -7.69
C ALA A 31 -0.34 11.72 -6.53
N LEU A 32 0.60 10.81 -6.23
CA LEU A 32 1.50 10.91 -5.09
C LEU A 32 2.92 11.34 -5.50
N PRO A 33 3.75 11.81 -4.55
CA PRO A 33 5.13 12.20 -4.85
C PRO A 33 5.94 11.04 -5.47
N ALA A 34 6.91 11.38 -6.32
CA ALA A 34 7.80 10.40 -6.94
C ALA A 34 8.48 9.50 -5.87
N GLY A 35 8.53 8.19 -6.13
CA GLY A 35 8.98 7.17 -5.17
C GLY A 35 7.87 6.66 -4.25
N SER A 36 6.63 7.13 -4.41
CA SER A 36 5.48 6.52 -3.74
C SER A 36 5.11 5.20 -4.37
N HIS A 37 4.63 4.28 -3.54
CA HIS A 37 4.26 2.93 -3.92
C HIS A 37 2.87 2.59 -3.39
N ALA A 38 2.20 1.68 -4.06
CA ALA A 38 0.96 1.11 -3.56
C ALA A 38 0.95 -0.39 -3.82
N GLU A 39 0.58 -1.18 -2.82
CA GLU A 39 0.64 -2.64 -2.85
C GLU A 39 -0.66 -3.24 -2.32
N VAL A 40 -1.04 -4.39 -2.89
CA VAL A 40 -2.20 -5.18 -2.45
C VAL A 40 -1.72 -6.45 -1.76
N VAL A 41 -1.93 -6.51 -0.45
CA VAL A 41 -1.60 -7.65 0.41
C VAL A 41 -2.65 -8.74 0.21
N GLN A 42 -2.22 -9.89 -0.31
CA GLN A 42 -3.13 -10.96 -0.70
C GLN A 42 -3.67 -11.72 0.52
N GLY A 43 -5.00 -11.87 0.57
CA GLY A 43 -5.71 -12.51 1.67
C GLY A 43 -5.73 -11.69 2.96
N ALA A 44 -5.45 -10.38 2.89
CA ALA A 44 -5.69 -9.44 3.99
C ALA A 44 -7.02 -8.73 3.81
N GLY A 45 -7.70 -8.45 4.91
CA GLY A 45 -8.85 -7.58 4.97
C GLY A 45 -8.45 -6.14 5.33
N HIS A 46 -9.32 -5.45 6.06
CA HIS A 46 -9.13 -4.04 6.41
C HIS A 46 -7.94 -3.77 7.35
N ILE A 47 -7.51 -4.78 8.12
CA ILE A 47 -6.48 -4.63 9.17
C ILE A 47 -5.27 -5.51 8.82
N GLY A 48 -4.74 -5.33 7.61
CA GLY A 48 -3.65 -6.15 7.08
C GLY A 48 -2.40 -6.22 7.98
N LEU A 49 -2.11 -5.17 8.76
CA LEU A 49 -0.99 -5.16 9.72
C LEU A 49 -1.13 -6.19 10.85
N VAL A 50 -2.35 -6.59 11.21
CA VAL A 50 -2.63 -7.64 12.21
C VAL A 50 -2.78 -8.99 11.53
N GLU A 51 -3.40 -9.02 10.35
CA GLU A 51 -3.77 -10.26 9.64
C GLU A 51 -2.58 -10.88 8.90
N LYS A 52 -1.68 -10.05 8.36
CA LYS A 52 -0.50 -10.41 7.57
C LYS A 52 0.74 -9.63 8.04
N PRO A 53 1.12 -9.71 9.33
CA PRO A 53 2.13 -8.84 9.91
C PRO A 53 3.51 -8.98 9.24
N ASP A 54 3.91 -10.20 8.88
CA ASP A 54 5.22 -10.44 8.25
C ASP A 54 5.31 -9.82 6.85
N GLU A 55 4.25 -9.95 6.05
CA GLU A 55 4.17 -9.40 4.70
C GLU A 55 4.12 -7.87 4.73
N VAL A 56 3.25 -7.30 5.57
CA VAL A 56 3.12 -5.85 5.73
C VAL A 56 4.42 -5.23 6.25
N ASN A 57 5.03 -5.81 7.28
CA ASN A 57 6.31 -5.32 7.79
C ASN A 57 7.42 -5.45 6.74
N GLY A 58 7.43 -6.52 5.95
CA GLY A 58 8.37 -6.68 4.84
C GLY A 58 8.25 -5.55 3.80
N LEU A 59 7.03 -5.20 3.40
CA LEU A 59 6.77 -4.09 2.47
C LEU A 59 7.22 -2.75 3.07
N ILE A 60 6.91 -2.49 4.34
CA ILE A 60 7.33 -1.26 5.03
C ILE A 60 8.85 -1.15 5.07
N LEU A 61 9.55 -2.21 5.46
CA LEU A 61 11.00 -2.19 5.57
C LEU A 61 11.67 -2.00 4.21
N ARG A 62 11.18 -2.67 3.16
CA ARG A 62 11.68 -2.49 1.79
C ARG A 62 11.46 -1.06 1.28
N PHE A 63 10.29 -0.48 1.54
CA PHE A 63 10.01 0.91 1.19
C PHE A 63 11.00 1.88 1.87
N LEU A 64 11.20 1.72 3.18
CA LEU A 64 12.12 2.56 3.95
C LEU A 64 13.59 2.39 3.53
N ALA A 65 13.95 1.23 3.00
CA ALA A 65 15.29 0.95 2.45
C ALA A 65 15.48 1.47 1.01
N GLY A 66 14.42 1.92 0.33
CA GLY A 66 14.46 2.31 -1.09
C GLY A 66 14.55 1.12 -2.05
N GLU A 67 13.98 -0.02 -1.66
CA GLU A 67 13.99 -1.30 -2.41
C GLU A 67 12.62 -1.64 -3.04
N LEU A 68 11.71 -0.66 -3.06
CA LEU A 68 10.49 -0.65 -3.86
C LEU A 68 10.66 0.35 -5.01
#